data_AF-A0A235BN67-F1
#
_entry.id   AF-A0A235BN67-F1
#
_cell.length_a   1.000
_cell.length_b   1.000
_cell.length_c   1.000
_cell.angle_alpha   90.00
_cell.angle_beta   90.00
_cell.angle_gamma   90.00
#
_symmetry.space_group_name_H-M   'P 1'
#
loop_
_entity.id
_entity.type
_entity.pdbx_description
1 polymer ?
#
loop_
_entity_poly.entity_id
_entity_poly.type
_entity_poly.pdbx_seq_one_letter_code
_entity_poly.pdbx_strand_id
1 'polypeptide(L)'
;MRKSKTEENSKLIAYCGLYCGDCILHKGEIADMARDLRKKLREAKFSRQAKGLSLFLKPLANYDQCYETLGAMVRLRCKTTCRDGGGPPFCKIRACCKKNGIQGCWQCEKFETCKKLDFLKPVHGDAHIKNLGRLKRKGMKAFVTGKRDW
;
A
#
# COMPACT_ATOMS: atom_id res chain seq x y z
N MET A 1 29.37 0.87 10.25
CA MET A 1 29.30 1.51 8.91
C MET A 1 27.85 1.96 8.65
N ARG A 2 27.61 3.24 8.38
CA ARG A 2 26.28 3.74 7.96
C ARG A 2 26.02 3.31 6.51
N LYS A 3 24.89 2.64 6.26
CA LYS A 3 24.47 2.28 4.90
C LYS A 3 24.02 3.53 4.14
N SER A 4 24.18 3.56 2.82
CA SER A 4 23.73 4.71 2.03
C SER A 4 22.19 4.74 1.97
N LYS A 5 21.59 5.95 1.88
CA LYS A 5 20.12 6.14 1.77
C LYS A 5 19.51 5.32 0.62
N THR A 6 20.26 5.14 -0.46
CA THR A 6 19.87 4.32 -1.63
C THR A 6 19.81 2.82 -1.33
N GLU A 7 20.72 2.31 -0.50
CA GLU A 7 20.72 0.92 -0.05
C GLU A 7 19.56 0.63 0.90
N GLU A 8 19.24 1.58 1.79
CA GLU A 8 18.07 1.47 2.67
C GLU A 8 16.77 1.47 1.86
N ASN A 9 16.65 2.39 0.90
CA ASN A 9 15.50 2.46 0.01
C ASN A 9 15.31 1.19 -0.81
N SER A 10 16.38 0.51 -1.20
CA SER A 10 16.29 -0.75 -1.96
C SER A 10 15.60 -1.88 -1.19
N LYS A 11 15.63 -1.84 0.15
CA LYS A 11 14.89 -2.82 0.99
C LYS A 11 13.38 -2.64 0.93
N LEU A 12 12.90 -1.46 0.55
CA LEU A 12 11.47 -1.17 0.38
C LEU A 12 10.90 -1.74 -0.93
N ILE A 13 11.72 -2.32 -1.81
CA ILE A 13 11.25 -3.01 -3.01
C ILE A 13 10.62 -4.35 -2.62
N ALA A 14 9.32 -4.49 -2.86
CA ALA A 14 8.58 -5.72 -2.66
C ALA A 14 8.94 -6.77 -3.72
N TYR A 15 8.70 -8.05 -3.40
CA TYR A 15 8.96 -9.17 -4.31
C TYR A 15 8.24 -9.03 -5.66
N CYS A 16 7.05 -8.43 -5.67
CA CYS A 16 6.24 -8.24 -6.86
C CYS A 16 6.58 -6.98 -7.68
N GLY A 17 7.62 -6.24 -7.31
CA GLY A 17 8.01 -5.00 -7.99
C GLY A 17 7.27 -3.74 -7.54
N LEU A 18 6.33 -3.85 -6.60
CA LEU A 18 5.79 -2.68 -5.90
C LEU A 18 6.82 -2.12 -4.90
N TYR A 19 6.60 -0.88 -4.46
CA TYR A 19 7.50 -0.17 -3.57
C TYR A 19 6.79 0.25 -2.28
N CYS A 20 7.26 -0.20 -1.11
CA CYS A 20 6.66 0.15 0.17
C CYS A 20 6.72 1.66 0.43
N GLY A 21 7.72 2.37 -0.07
CA GLY A 21 7.80 3.83 0.08
C GLY A 21 6.71 4.60 -0.66
N ASP A 22 6.02 3.98 -1.64
CA ASP A 22 4.88 4.58 -2.34
C ASP A 22 3.54 4.08 -1.77
N CYS A 23 3.56 3.10 -0.86
CA CYS A 23 2.36 2.44 -0.37
C CYS A 23 1.59 3.26 0.67
N ILE A 24 0.31 3.51 0.41
CA ILE A 24 -0.58 4.26 1.31
C ILE A 24 -0.65 3.68 2.72
N LEU A 25 -0.59 2.35 2.85
CA LEU A 25 -0.61 1.66 4.14
C LEU A 25 0.70 1.89 4.91
N HIS A 26 1.83 1.90 4.20
CA HIS A 26 3.14 2.07 4.83
C HIS A 26 3.40 3.53 5.21
N LYS A 27 3.02 4.48 4.35
CA LYS A 27 3.06 5.92 4.65
C LYS A 27 2.18 6.27 5.84
N GLY A 28 0.99 5.66 5.92
CA GLY A 28 0.07 5.83 7.05
C GLY A 28 -0.65 7.17 7.09
N GLU A 29 -0.43 8.06 6.12
CA GLU A 29 -1.05 9.39 6.04
C GLU A 29 -2.59 9.32 6.07
N ILE A 30 -3.19 8.38 5.33
CA ILE A 30 -4.65 8.17 5.34
C ILE A 30 -5.13 7.74 6.72
N ALA A 31 -4.41 6.82 7.37
CA ALA A 31 -4.76 6.35 8.71
C ALA A 31 -4.66 7.46 9.75
N ASP A 32 -3.67 8.35 9.60
CA ASP A 32 -3.49 9.52 10.46
C ASP A 32 -4.62 10.53 10.28
N MET A 33 -4.91 10.92 9.03
CA MET A 33 -5.99 11.85 8.74
C MET A 33 -7.36 11.30 9.16
N ALA A 34 -7.63 10.02 8.95
CA ALA A 34 -8.87 9.39 9.39
C ALA A 34 -9.02 9.40 10.91
N ARG A 35 -7.92 9.17 11.64
CA ARG A 35 -7.88 9.22 13.11
C ARG A 35 -8.16 10.64 13.61
N ASP A 36 -7.50 11.63 13.03
CA ASP A 36 -7.65 13.03 13.42
C ASP A 36 -9.05 13.57 13.12
N LEU A 37 -9.60 13.28 11.93
CA LEU A 37 -10.97 13.65 11.58
C LEU A 37 -12.00 12.98 12.51
N ARG A 38 -11.87 11.67 12.79
CA ARG A 38 -12.78 10.97 13.73
C ARG A 38 -12.74 11.58 15.12
N LYS A 39 -11.55 11.96 15.60
CA LYS A 39 -11.40 12.65 16.88
C LYS A 39 -12.19 13.96 16.88
N LYS A 40 -12.02 14.80 15.85
CA LYS A 40 -12.71 16.08 15.72
C LYS A 40 -14.22 15.96 15.60
N LEU A 41 -14.72 15.00 14.79
CA LEU A 41 -16.15 14.74 14.65
C LEU A 41 -16.79 14.32 15.99
N ARG A 42 -16.08 13.53 16.80
CA ARG A 42 -16.54 13.12 18.13
C ARG A 42 -16.55 14.29 19.11
N GLU A 43 -15.49 15.10 19.16
CA GLU A 43 -15.39 16.31 19.99
C GLU A 43 -16.53 17.28 19.68
N ALA A 44 -16.86 17.47 18.40
CA ALA A 44 -17.94 18.34 17.94
C ALA A 44 -19.35 17.74 18.10
N LYS A 45 -19.48 16.52 18.67
CA LYS A 45 -20.74 15.77 18.75
C LYS A 45 -21.47 15.72 17.39
N PHE A 46 -20.71 15.57 16.30
CA PHE A 46 -21.19 15.81 14.94
C PHE A 46 -22.31 14.85 14.51
N SER A 47 -22.43 13.65 15.09
CA SER A 47 -23.57 12.75 14.86
C SER A 47 -24.93 13.46 15.08
N ARG A 48 -25.04 14.30 16.13
CA ARG A 48 -26.27 15.08 16.39
C ARG A 48 -26.49 16.14 15.32
N GLN A 49 -25.42 16.82 14.90
CA GLN A 49 -25.49 17.84 13.87
C GLN A 49 -25.87 17.23 12.52
N ALA A 50 -25.26 16.10 12.15
CA ALA A 50 -25.56 15.37 10.92
C ALA A 50 -27.05 14.97 10.83
N LYS A 51 -27.66 14.52 11.93
CA LYS A 51 -29.10 14.21 11.98
C LYS A 51 -30.00 15.42 11.76
N GLY A 52 -29.64 16.60 12.27
CA GLY A 52 -30.39 17.83 12.04
C GLY A 52 -30.18 18.38 10.63
N LEU A 53 -28.92 18.39 10.19
CA LEU A 53 -28.54 18.91 8.87
C LEU A 53 -28.98 18.01 7.73
N SER A 54 -29.21 16.71 7.95
CA SER A 54 -29.67 15.78 6.90
C SER A 54 -31.04 16.15 6.32
N LEU A 55 -31.84 16.94 7.04
CA LEU A 55 -33.10 17.53 6.54
C LEU A 55 -32.87 18.43 5.32
N PHE A 56 -31.70 19.08 5.23
CA PHE A 56 -31.33 19.99 4.14
C PHE A 56 -30.20 19.41 3.26
N LEU A 57 -29.31 18.62 3.86
CA LEU A 57 -28.16 17.99 3.23
C LEU A 57 -28.29 16.47 3.30
N LYS A 58 -29.11 15.89 2.42
CA LYS A 58 -29.46 14.47 2.39
C LYS A 58 -28.28 13.50 2.59
N PRO A 59 -27.07 13.70 2.02
CA PRO A 59 -25.94 12.79 2.23
C PRO A 59 -25.54 12.60 3.71
N LEU A 60 -25.81 13.57 4.58
CA LEU A 60 -25.49 13.47 6.01
C LEU A 60 -26.35 12.41 6.74
N ALA A 61 -27.43 11.91 6.13
CA ALA A 61 -28.15 10.75 6.63
C ALA A 61 -27.25 9.49 6.72
N ASN A 62 -26.19 9.42 5.91
CA ASN A 62 -25.22 8.32 5.91
C ASN A 62 -24.03 8.57 6.85
N TYR A 63 -24.12 9.53 7.78
CA TYR A 63 -23.01 9.90 8.66
C TYR A 63 -22.45 8.69 9.44
N ASP A 64 -23.29 7.83 10.00
CA ASP A 64 -22.80 6.69 10.78
C ASP A 64 -22.00 5.72 9.90
N GLN A 65 -22.45 5.46 8.66
CA GLN A 65 -21.69 4.66 7.68
C GLN A 65 -20.37 5.33 7.28
N CYS A 66 -20.37 6.65 7.06
CA CYS A 66 -19.16 7.41 6.78
C CYS A 66 -18.18 7.31 7.95
N TYR A 67 -18.67 7.51 9.17
CA TYR A 67 -17.86 7.44 10.38
C TYR A 67 -17.26 6.05 10.54
N GLU A 68 -18.04 4.97 10.40
CA GLU A 68 -17.53 3.60 10.44
C GLU A 68 -16.46 3.32 9.36
N THR A 69 -16.65 3.86 8.16
CA THR A 69 -15.66 3.76 7.07
C THR A 69 -14.35 4.45 7.46
N LEU A 70 -14.39 5.65 8.04
CA LEU A 70 -13.20 6.29 8.60
C LEU A 70 -12.55 5.42 9.69
N GLY A 71 -13.36 4.67 10.45
CA GLY A 71 -12.86 3.74 11.48
C GLY A 71 -12.05 2.60 10.89
N ALA A 72 -12.49 2.05 9.76
CA ALA A 72 -11.72 1.08 9.00
C ALA A 72 -10.42 1.70 8.45
N MET A 73 -10.47 2.94 7.97
CA MET A 73 -9.29 3.65 7.44
C MET A 73 -8.19 3.87 8.48
N VAL A 74 -8.53 4.09 9.77
CA VAL A 74 -7.55 4.17 10.86
C VAL A 74 -6.68 2.90 10.96
N ARG A 75 -7.25 1.75 10.59
CA ARG A 75 -6.55 0.45 10.64
C ARG A 75 -5.69 0.19 9.40
N LEU A 76 -5.79 1.03 8.36
CA LEU A 76 -4.99 0.92 7.13
C LEU A 76 -3.55 1.39 7.36
N ARG A 77 -2.82 0.70 8.24
CA ARG A 77 -1.42 0.97 8.56
C ARG A 77 -0.58 -0.30 8.51
N CYS A 78 0.50 -0.25 7.74
CA CYS A 78 1.55 -1.26 7.71
C CYS A 78 2.80 -0.70 8.41
N LYS A 79 3.03 -1.13 9.65
CA LYS A 79 4.20 -0.71 10.46
C LYS A 79 5.50 -1.42 10.07
N THR A 80 5.44 -2.36 9.12
CA THR A 80 6.56 -3.14 8.61
C THR A 80 6.72 -2.91 7.11
N THR A 81 7.60 -3.67 6.47
CA THR A 81 7.77 -3.66 5.01
C THR A 81 7.39 -5.03 4.44
N CYS A 82 7.20 -5.12 3.12
CA CYS A 82 6.89 -6.41 2.47
C CYS A 82 7.94 -7.50 2.76
N ARG A 83 9.20 -7.10 2.92
CA ARG A 83 10.32 -8.01 3.24
C ARG A 83 10.32 -8.43 4.70
N ASP A 84 9.80 -7.58 5.58
CA ASP A 84 9.75 -7.79 7.03
C ASP A 84 8.36 -8.28 7.50
N GLY A 85 7.68 -9.06 6.65
CA GLY A 85 6.40 -9.71 7.01
C GLY A 85 5.14 -8.86 6.79
N GLY A 86 5.26 -7.66 6.22
CA GLY A 86 4.12 -6.84 5.81
C GLY A 86 3.33 -7.41 4.62
N GLY A 87 2.24 -6.73 4.28
CA GLY A 87 1.28 -7.19 3.26
C GLY A 87 0.46 -8.41 3.73
N PRO A 88 -0.12 -9.19 2.79
CA PRO A 88 -0.89 -10.39 3.14
C PRO A 88 -0.03 -11.40 3.92
N PRO A 89 -0.52 -12.00 5.03
CA PRO A 89 0.24 -12.99 5.81
C PRO A 89 0.71 -14.17 4.94
N PHE A 90 -0.16 -14.69 4.08
CA PHE A 90 0.10 -15.83 3.20
C PHE A 90 0.37 -15.43 1.75
N CYS A 91 1.25 -14.44 1.54
CA CYS A 91 1.59 -13.95 0.19
C CYS A 91 2.29 -15.05 -0.65
N LYS A 92 1.58 -15.58 -1.66
CA LYS A 92 2.09 -16.60 -2.60
C LYS A 92 3.31 -16.13 -3.39
N ILE A 93 3.41 -14.84 -3.69
CA ILE A 93 4.55 -14.25 -4.44
C ILE A 93 5.83 -14.28 -3.58
N ARG A 94 5.72 -13.86 -2.31
CA ARG A 94 6.83 -13.91 -1.35
C ARG A 94 7.30 -15.34 -1.12
N ALA A 95 6.38 -16.27 -0.89
CA ALA A 95 6.70 -17.69 -0.71
C ALA A 95 7.42 -18.26 -1.95
N CYS A 96 6.93 -17.92 -3.15
CA CYS A 96 7.54 -18.32 -4.42
C CYS A 96 8.97 -17.79 -4.57
N CYS A 97 9.22 -16.51 -4.29
CA CYS A 97 10.56 -15.94 -4.38
C CYS A 97 11.53 -16.57 -3.39
N LYS A 98 11.10 -16.77 -2.13
CA LYS A 98 11.90 -17.46 -1.11
C LYS A 98 12.24 -18.89 -1.51
N LYS A 99 11.26 -19.66 -2.01
CA LYS A 99 11.47 -21.05 -2.48
C LYS A 99 12.50 -21.14 -3.61
N ASN A 100 12.52 -20.16 -4.52
CA ASN A 100 13.43 -20.15 -5.67
C ASN A 100 14.75 -19.42 -5.39
N GLY A 101 14.99 -18.93 -4.16
CA GLY A 101 16.21 -18.21 -3.82
C GLY A 101 16.40 -16.86 -4.53
N ILE A 102 15.31 -16.27 -5.08
CA ILE A 102 15.36 -15.01 -5.82
C ILE A 102 14.94 -13.82 -4.96
N GLN A 103 15.56 -12.66 -5.19
CA GLN A 103 15.29 -11.42 -4.45
C GLN A 103 13.93 -10.80 -4.77
N GLY A 104 13.37 -11.13 -5.94
CA GLY A 104 12.03 -10.76 -6.37
C GLY A 104 11.76 -11.22 -7.79
N CYS A 105 10.52 -11.03 -8.25
CA CYS A 105 10.05 -11.56 -9.52
C CYS A 105 10.82 -11.05 -10.74
N TRP A 106 11.56 -9.93 -10.63
CA TRP A 106 12.35 -9.39 -11.74
C TRP A 106 13.55 -10.29 -12.11
N GLN A 107 13.94 -11.22 -11.24
CA GLN A 107 14.94 -12.25 -11.51
C GLN A 107 14.34 -13.53 -12.11
N CYS A 108 13.00 -13.65 -12.15
CA CYS A 108 12.32 -14.79 -12.76
C CYS A 108 12.06 -14.51 -14.23
N GLU A 109 12.45 -15.39 -15.15
CA GLU A 109 12.22 -15.19 -16.59
C GLU A 109 10.74 -15.17 -16.99
N LYS A 110 9.89 -15.80 -16.18
CA LYS A 110 8.46 -16.02 -16.47
C LYS A 110 7.54 -15.01 -15.78
N PHE A 111 8.06 -13.90 -15.26
CA PHE A 111 7.25 -12.98 -14.44
C PHE A 111 6.11 -12.33 -15.24
N GLU A 112 6.30 -12.06 -16.54
CA GLU A 112 5.34 -11.36 -17.40
C GLU A 112 4.03 -12.15 -17.58
N THR A 113 4.09 -13.47 -17.52
CA THR A 113 2.94 -14.38 -17.67
C THR A 113 2.55 -15.07 -16.34
N CYS A 114 3.14 -14.65 -15.22
CA CYS A 114 2.94 -15.33 -13.94
C CYS A 114 1.59 -14.98 -13.30
N LYS A 115 0.64 -15.92 -13.34
CA LYS A 115 -0.69 -15.78 -12.71
C LYS A 115 -0.68 -15.49 -11.19
N LYS A 116 0.44 -15.75 -10.49
CA LYS A 116 0.56 -15.39 -9.06
C LYS A 116 0.54 -13.87 -8.84
N LEU A 117 0.88 -13.09 -9.85
CA LEU A 117 0.87 -11.63 -9.83
C LEU A 117 -0.52 -11.04 -10.08
N ASP A 118 -1.45 -11.81 -10.66
CA ASP A 118 -2.80 -11.34 -11.01
C ASP A 118 -3.59 -10.79 -9.82
N PHE A 119 -3.30 -11.26 -8.61
CA PHE A 119 -3.89 -10.74 -7.36
C PHE A 119 -3.67 -9.23 -7.16
N LEU A 120 -2.64 -8.64 -7.79
CA LEU A 120 -2.33 -7.23 -7.67
C LEU A 120 -3.16 -6.35 -8.61
N LYS A 121 -3.75 -6.92 -9.68
CA LYS A 121 -4.46 -6.17 -10.72
C LYS A 121 -5.60 -5.29 -10.20
N PRO A 122 -6.44 -5.72 -9.24
CA PRO A 122 -7.56 -4.89 -8.78
C PRO A 122 -7.15 -3.56 -8.15
N VAL A 123 -5.95 -3.51 -7.54
CA VAL A 123 -5.46 -2.32 -6.82
C VAL A 123 -4.39 -1.58 -7.61
N HIS A 124 -3.55 -2.31 -8.35
CA HIS A 124 -2.33 -1.78 -8.98
C HIS A 124 -2.31 -1.89 -10.50
N GLY A 125 -3.37 -2.41 -11.13
CA GLY A 125 -3.40 -2.64 -12.58
C GLY A 125 -2.15 -3.38 -13.06
N ASP A 126 -1.42 -2.78 -13.99
CA ASP A 126 -0.16 -3.30 -14.55
C ASP A 126 1.11 -2.67 -13.96
N ALA A 127 1.00 -1.80 -12.95
CA ALA A 127 2.11 -1.07 -12.34
C ALA A 127 3.22 -2.03 -11.87
N HIS A 128 2.82 -3.13 -11.23
CA HIS A 128 3.73 -4.17 -10.75
C HIS A 128 4.54 -4.80 -11.90
N ILE A 129 3.93 -5.12 -13.05
CA ILE A 129 4.64 -5.68 -14.22
C ILE A 129 5.60 -4.65 -14.82
N LYS A 130 5.15 -3.40 -15.01
CA LYS A 130 6.01 -2.30 -15.51
C LYS A 130 7.22 -2.10 -14.62
N ASN A 131 7.02 -2.09 -13.31
CA ASN A 131 8.10 -1.95 -12.33
C ASN A 131 9.05 -3.15 -12.34
N LEU A 132 8.55 -4.39 -12.45
CA LEU A 132 9.39 -5.58 -12.59
C LEU A 132 10.26 -5.51 -13.86
N GLY A 133 9.70 -5.04 -14.98
CA GLY A 133 10.48 -4.78 -16.20
C GLY A 133 11.57 -3.73 -16.00
N ARG A 134 11.29 -2.64 -15.27
CA ARG A 134 12.31 -1.64 -14.91
C ARG A 134 13.39 -2.21 -14.00
N LEU A 135 13.00 -2.99 -12.98
CA LEU A 135 13.93 -3.65 -12.06
C LEU A 135 14.85 -4.63 -12.80
N LYS A 136 14.30 -5.42 -13.73
CA LYS A 136 15.07 -6.36 -14.56
C LYS A 136 16.08 -5.63 -15.45
N ARG A 137 15.68 -4.54 -16.11
CA ARG A 137 16.54 -3.82 -17.06
C ARG A 137 17.56 -2.89 -16.39
N LYS A 138 17.18 -2.19 -15.32
CA LYS A 138 17.96 -1.08 -14.75
C LYS A 138 18.53 -1.38 -13.35
N GLY A 139 18.09 -2.46 -12.72
CA GLY A 139 18.49 -2.82 -11.36
C GLY A 139 17.82 -1.98 -10.26
N MET A 140 18.05 -2.39 -9.02
CA MET A 140 17.36 -1.85 -7.84
C MET A 140 17.73 -0.39 -7.54
N LYS A 141 19.00 -0.01 -7.71
CA LYS A 141 19.48 1.37 -7.43
C LYS A 141 18.77 2.40 -8.32
N ALA A 142 18.72 2.15 -9.63
CA ALA A 142 18.06 3.05 -10.57
C ALA A 142 16.52 3.05 -10.40
N PHE A 143 15.95 1.95 -9.91
CA PHE A 143 14.52 1.88 -9.62
C PHE A 143 14.10 2.79 -8.45
N VAL A 144 14.86 2.80 -7.35
CA VAL A 144 14.52 3.61 -6.17
C VAL A 144 14.73 5.11 -6.36
N THR A 145 15.58 5.51 -7.30
CA THR A 145 15.80 6.92 -7.65
C THR A 145 14.98 7.38 -8.86
N GLY A 146 14.42 6.45 -9.62
CA GLY A 146 13.68 6.74 -10.85
C GLY A 146 12.17 6.72 -10.70
N LYS A 147 11.48 6.87 -11.85
CA LYS A 147 10.03 6.75 -11.95
C LYS A 147 9.57 5.34 -11.59
N ARG A 148 8.55 5.26 -10.73
CA ARG A 148 7.84 4.04 -10.34
C ARG A 148 6.36 4.23 -10.62
N ASP A 149 5.71 3.15 -11.02
CA ASP A 149 4.25 3.12 -11.12
C ASP A 149 3.66 2.60 -9.81
N TRP A 150 2.49 3.09 -9.42
CA TRP A 150 1.74 2.68 -8.23
C TRP A 150 0.37 2.15 -8.63
#